data_AF-X1A6A3-F1
#
_entry.id   AF-X1A6A3-F1
#
_cell.length_a   1.000
_cell.length_b   1.000
_cell.length_c   1.000
_cell.angle_alpha   90.00
_cell.angle_beta   90.00
_cell.angle_gamma   90.00
#
_symmetry.space_group_name_H-M   'P 1'
#
loop_
_entity.id
_entity.type
_entity.pdbx_description
1 polymer ?
#
loop_
_entity_poly.entity_id
_entity_poly.type
_entity_poly.pdbx_seq_one_letter_code
_entity_poly.pdbx_strand_id
1 'polypeptide(L)'
;MIERNEMQEMAKKFKDPKVLILGSHSALDAAAGARNYDLPYLIYTTPQRAIIYLQNPMVGKSKEVVDDLPAVVRRDMVVVKDIADLKKKKFAHAILILDKYSDIVKFVDDLVDLECLQIPNRAFSVYVGGDEKCSVIENDFAVPIVGSRKLLKIENRGEIEKELNRNNGGIKTGSVKDLEILSRPEDNKMGIGRFHFSDRYSVFDWGEMPDHLL
;
A
#
# COMPACT_ATOMS: atom_id res chain seq x y z
N MET A 1 6.50 -0.21 19.97
CA MET A 1 7.14 0.02 18.66
C MET A 1 7.79 -1.27 18.24
N ILE A 2 7.47 -1.73 17.04
CA ILE A 2 8.02 -2.95 16.47
C ILE A 2 9.47 -2.70 16.08
N GLU A 3 10.38 -3.52 16.59
CA GLU A 3 11.81 -3.29 16.41
C GLU A 3 12.33 -3.88 15.09
N ARG A 4 13.35 -3.23 14.52
CA ARG A 4 13.96 -3.68 13.25
C ARG A 4 14.48 -5.11 13.34
N ASN A 5 15.16 -5.44 14.43
CA ASN A 5 15.75 -6.77 14.62
C ASN A 5 14.68 -7.85 14.70
N GLU A 6 13.54 -7.57 15.34
CA GLU A 6 12.41 -8.49 15.42
C GLU A 6 11.87 -8.83 14.02
N MET A 7 11.67 -7.82 13.17
CA MET A 7 11.21 -8.03 11.79
C MET A 7 12.23 -8.76 10.93
N GLN A 8 13.53 -8.52 11.14
CA GLN A 8 14.59 -9.24 10.42
C GLN A 8 14.65 -10.72 10.83
N GLU A 9 14.54 -11.04 12.11
CA GLU A 9 14.50 -12.42 12.58
C GLU A 9 13.23 -13.15 12.14
N MET A 10 12.10 -12.45 12.03
CA MET A 10 10.88 -13.00 11.45
C MET A 10 11.06 -13.30 9.96
N ALA A 11 11.51 -12.32 9.17
CA ALA A 11 11.67 -12.48 7.72
C ALA A 11 12.68 -13.57 7.34
N LYS A 12 13.73 -13.80 8.15
CA LYS A 12 14.69 -14.90 7.95
C LYS A 12 14.06 -16.29 8.02
N LYS A 13 12.91 -16.44 8.67
CA LYS A 13 12.22 -17.73 8.82
C LYS A 13 11.35 -18.07 7.62
N PHE A 14 11.00 -17.09 6.79
CA PHE A 14 10.14 -17.29 5.62
C PHE A 14 10.86 -18.14 4.57
N LYS A 15 10.17 -19.12 4.00
CA LYS A 15 10.69 -20.05 2.99
C LYS A 15 10.12 -19.80 1.60
N ASP A 16 8.87 -19.37 1.54
CA ASP A 16 8.08 -19.07 0.35
C ASP A 16 7.32 -17.74 0.55
N PRO A 17 8.07 -16.62 0.66
CA PRO A 17 7.48 -15.32 0.99
C PRO A 17 6.52 -14.83 -0.09
N LYS A 18 5.42 -14.21 0.34
CA LYS A 18 4.36 -13.72 -0.55
C LYS A 18 4.29 -12.21 -0.49
N VAL A 19 4.34 -11.56 -1.65
CA VAL A 19 4.29 -10.11 -1.77
C VAL A 19 2.90 -9.62 -1.35
N LEU A 20 2.81 -8.87 -0.26
CA LEU A 20 1.55 -8.30 0.23
C LEU A 20 1.42 -6.85 -0.24
N ILE A 21 0.28 -6.54 -0.88
CA ILE A 21 0.06 -5.27 -1.60
C ILE A 21 -1.30 -4.69 -1.20
N LEU A 22 -1.32 -3.44 -0.73
CA LEU A 22 -2.57 -2.70 -0.60
C LEU A 22 -3.06 -2.32 -1.99
N GLY A 23 -4.27 -2.76 -2.36
CA GLY A 23 -4.92 -2.51 -3.63
C GLY A 23 -5.33 -1.04 -3.85
N SER A 24 -4.36 -0.14 -4.02
CA SER A 24 -4.47 1.26 -4.42
C SER A 24 -3.10 1.79 -4.89
N HIS A 25 -3.04 3.02 -5.40
CA HIS A 25 -1.78 3.68 -5.80
C HIS A 25 -1.06 2.87 -6.90
N SER A 26 0.13 2.34 -6.59
CA SER A 26 1.01 1.56 -7.47
C SER A 26 0.81 0.05 -7.33
N ALA A 27 -0.38 -0.39 -6.89
CA ALA A 27 -0.65 -1.81 -6.64
C ALA A 27 -0.51 -2.69 -7.89
N LEU A 28 -0.94 -2.22 -9.05
CA LEU A 28 -0.81 -2.97 -10.30
C LEU A 28 0.66 -3.11 -10.73
N ASP A 29 1.48 -2.07 -10.53
CA ASP A 29 2.92 -2.10 -10.81
C ASP A 29 3.63 -3.08 -9.87
N ALA A 30 3.29 -3.06 -8.58
CA ALA A 30 3.82 -4.01 -7.61
C ALA A 30 3.43 -5.46 -7.95
N ALA A 31 2.19 -5.69 -8.38
CA ALA A 31 1.71 -7.01 -8.79
C ALA A 31 2.37 -7.48 -10.09
N ALA A 32 2.53 -6.60 -11.08
CA ALA A 32 3.27 -6.89 -12.30
C ALA A 32 4.74 -7.20 -12.02
N GLY A 33 5.36 -6.44 -11.10
CA GLY A 33 6.70 -6.71 -10.60
C GLY A 33 6.80 -8.10 -9.96
N ALA A 34 5.91 -8.43 -9.03
CA ALA A 34 5.85 -9.75 -8.40
C ALA A 34 5.74 -10.87 -9.45
N ARG A 35 4.82 -10.75 -10.41
CA ARG A 35 4.65 -11.69 -11.52
C ARG A 35 5.92 -11.85 -12.36
N ASN A 36 6.59 -10.75 -12.72
CA ASN A 36 7.81 -10.78 -13.55
C ASN A 36 8.97 -11.52 -12.89
N TYR A 37 8.98 -11.60 -11.56
CA TYR A 37 9.97 -12.34 -10.76
C TYR A 37 9.42 -13.67 -10.22
N ASP A 38 8.28 -14.14 -10.72
CA ASP A 38 7.62 -15.38 -10.29
C ASP A 38 7.33 -15.44 -8.78
N LEU A 39 7.15 -14.28 -8.15
CA LEU A 39 6.83 -14.16 -6.73
C LEU A 39 5.32 -14.28 -6.53
N PRO A 40 4.87 -15.16 -5.62
CA PRO A 40 3.47 -15.18 -5.22
C PRO A 40 3.08 -13.83 -4.60
N TYR A 41 1.84 -13.41 -4.79
CA TYR A 41 1.36 -12.14 -4.22
C TYR A 41 -0.07 -12.23 -3.69
N LEU A 42 -0.37 -11.37 -2.73
CA LEU A 42 -1.67 -11.14 -2.15
C LEU A 42 -1.99 -9.64 -2.23
N ILE A 43 -3.03 -9.29 -3.00
CA ILE A 43 -3.61 -7.95 -2.98
C ILE A 43 -4.77 -7.94 -1.99
N TYR A 44 -4.78 -7.00 -1.06
CA TYR A 44 -5.98 -6.73 -0.25
C TYR A 44 -6.65 -5.43 -0.68
N THR A 45 -7.97 -5.47 -0.84
CA THR A 45 -8.74 -4.34 -1.39
C THR A 45 -10.16 -4.30 -0.83
N THR A 46 -10.93 -3.26 -1.16
CA THR A 46 -12.34 -3.15 -0.76
C THR A 46 -13.28 -3.57 -1.90
N PRO A 47 -14.54 -3.97 -1.60
CA PRO A 47 -15.50 -4.37 -2.63
C PRO A 47 -15.64 -3.37 -3.79
N GLN A 48 -15.61 -2.07 -3.49
CA GLN A 48 -15.77 -0.99 -4.47
C GLN A 48 -14.59 -0.88 -5.44
N ARG A 49 -13.41 -1.34 -5.03
CA ARG A 49 -12.17 -1.27 -5.82
C ARG A 49 -11.71 -2.61 -6.35
N ALA A 50 -12.30 -3.71 -5.88
CA ALA A 50 -11.99 -5.06 -6.33
C ALA A 50 -12.07 -5.22 -7.85
N ILE A 51 -13.03 -4.54 -8.50
CA ILE A 51 -13.23 -4.62 -9.95
C ILE A 51 -11.95 -4.31 -10.76
N ILE A 52 -11.10 -3.40 -10.27
CA ILE A 52 -9.84 -3.02 -10.94
C ILE A 52 -8.91 -4.23 -11.07
N TYR A 53 -8.78 -5.00 -9.99
CA TYR A 53 -7.89 -6.16 -9.91
C TYR A 53 -8.50 -7.41 -10.55
N LEU A 54 -9.84 -7.51 -10.53
CA LEU A 54 -10.56 -8.59 -11.20
C LEU A 54 -10.54 -8.45 -12.73
N GLN A 55 -10.57 -7.23 -13.25
CA GLN A 55 -10.49 -6.95 -14.69
C GLN A 55 -9.05 -6.99 -15.22
N ASN A 56 -8.05 -6.80 -14.35
CA ASN A 56 -6.64 -6.77 -14.72
C ASN A 56 -5.83 -7.84 -13.94
N PRO A 57 -6.16 -9.14 -14.09
CA PRO A 57 -5.46 -10.19 -13.36
C PRO A 57 -4.03 -10.36 -13.88
N MET A 58 -3.05 -10.18 -12.99
CA MET A 58 -1.62 -10.38 -13.29
C MET A 58 -1.22 -11.84 -13.06
N VAL A 59 -1.72 -12.75 -13.89
CA VAL A 59 -1.58 -14.22 -13.74
C VAL A 59 -0.60 -14.84 -14.75
N GLY A 60 -0.19 -16.08 -14.51
CA GLY A 60 0.83 -16.77 -15.30
C GLY A 60 2.25 -16.37 -14.90
N LYS A 61 3.22 -17.23 -15.21
CA LYS A 61 4.63 -17.05 -14.89
C LYS A 61 5.29 -15.98 -15.75
N SER A 62 6.47 -15.55 -15.32
CA SER A 62 7.36 -14.71 -16.09
C SER A 62 7.63 -15.34 -17.46
N LYS A 63 7.35 -14.56 -18.52
CA LYS A 63 7.49 -14.97 -19.93
C LYS A 63 6.58 -16.13 -20.38
N GLU A 64 5.61 -16.55 -19.57
CA GLU A 64 4.58 -17.50 -20.00
C GLU A 64 3.70 -16.84 -21.07
N VAL A 65 3.53 -17.52 -22.20
CA VAL A 65 2.55 -17.14 -23.22
C VAL A 65 1.19 -17.62 -22.76
N VAL A 66 0.23 -16.69 -22.64
CA VAL A 66 -1.12 -16.98 -22.14
C VAL A 66 -2.09 -16.92 -23.32
N ASP A 67 -2.47 -18.10 -23.81
CA ASP A 67 -3.45 -18.23 -24.90
C ASP A 67 -4.90 -18.31 -24.39
N ASP A 68 -5.11 -18.86 -23.19
CA ASP A 68 -6.40 -18.94 -22.50
C ASP A 68 -6.30 -18.27 -21.12
N LEU A 69 -6.58 -16.96 -21.09
CA LEU A 69 -6.55 -16.17 -19.87
C LEU A 69 -7.53 -16.70 -18.80
N PRO A 70 -8.81 -17.02 -19.11
CA PRO A 70 -9.71 -17.64 -18.13
C PRO A 70 -9.17 -18.93 -17.48
N ALA A 71 -8.52 -19.81 -18.24
CA ALA A 71 -7.93 -21.03 -17.69
C ALA A 71 -6.77 -20.71 -16.72
N VAL A 72 -5.87 -19.81 -17.12
CA VAL A 72 -4.75 -19.38 -16.27
C VAL A 72 -5.23 -18.68 -15.01
N VAL A 73 -6.27 -17.83 -15.09
CA VAL A 73 -6.89 -17.21 -13.93
C VAL A 73 -7.41 -18.26 -12.94
N ARG A 74 -8.13 -19.29 -13.41
CA ARG A 74 -8.63 -20.37 -12.54
C ARG A 74 -7.51 -21.20 -11.90
N ARG A 75 -6.39 -21.35 -12.60
CA ARG A 75 -5.21 -22.09 -12.14
C ARG A 75 -4.46 -21.33 -11.04
N ASP A 76 -4.25 -20.03 -11.23
CA ASP A 76 -3.25 -19.27 -10.47
C ASP A 76 -3.84 -18.37 -9.39
N MET A 77 -5.06 -17.86 -9.59
CA MET A 77 -5.62 -16.79 -8.76
C MET A 77 -6.80 -17.26 -7.92
N VAL A 78 -6.79 -16.89 -6.64
CA VAL A 78 -7.92 -17.07 -5.72
C VAL A 78 -8.45 -15.72 -5.27
N VAL A 79 -9.78 -15.62 -5.13
CA VAL A 79 -10.44 -14.43 -4.58
C VAL A 79 -11.22 -14.86 -3.36
N VAL A 80 -10.97 -14.21 -2.22
CA VAL A 80 -11.58 -14.56 -0.94
C VAL A 80 -12.06 -13.31 -0.20
N LYS A 81 -13.02 -13.50 0.71
CA LYS A 81 -13.42 -12.49 1.70
C LYS A 81 -12.95 -12.83 3.10
N ASP A 82 -12.58 -14.09 3.32
CA ASP A 82 -12.04 -14.60 4.58
C ASP A 82 -10.61 -15.08 4.33
N ILE A 83 -9.66 -14.57 5.11
CA ILE A 83 -8.25 -14.95 4.99
C ILE A 83 -8.00 -16.41 5.33
N ALA A 84 -8.85 -17.02 6.18
CA ALA A 84 -8.76 -18.44 6.52
C ALA A 84 -8.88 -19.36 5.30
N ASP A 85 -9.55 -18.90 4.23
CA ASP A 85 -9.67 -19.66 2.98
C ASP A 85 -8.39 -19.67 2.15
N LEU A 86 -7.48 -18.72 2.36
CA LEU A 86 -6.14 -18.74 1.74
C LEU A 86 -5.28 -19.86 2.31
N LYS A 87 -5.41 -20.17 3.61
CA LYS A 87 -4.66 -21.25 4.26
C LYS A 87 -5.04 -22.65 3.74
N LYS A 88 -6.23 -22.78 3.14
CA LYS A 88 -6.78 -24.07 2.64
C LYS A 88 -6.45 -24.33 1.17
N LYS A 89 -5.94 -23.35 0.44
CA LYS A 89 -5.75 -23.42 -1.01
C LYS A 89 -4.32 -23.07 -1.37
N LYS A 90 -3.73 -23.83 -2.29
CA LYS A 90 -2.52 -23.38 -2.96
C LYS A 90 -2.92 -22.33 -3.98
N PHE A 91 -2.23 -21.19 -3.97
CA PHE A 91 -2.43 -20.12 -4.94
C PHE A 91 -1.07 -19.55 -5.33
N ALA A 92 -0.95 -19.06 -6.57
CA ALA A 92 0.16 -18.20 -6.95
C ALA A 92 -0.19 -16.74 -6.61
N HIS A 93 -1.44 -16.36 -6.84
CA HIS A 93 -1.91 -15.00 -6.64
C HIS A 93 -3.23 -15.00 -5.89
N ALA A 94 -3.44 -14.01 -5.03
CA ALA A 94 -4.67 -13.89 -4.26
C ALA A 94 -5.19 -12.45 -4.21
N ILE A 95 -6.51 -12.33 -4.15
CA ILE A 95 -7.21 -11.09 -3.83
C ILE A 95 -8.03 -11.33 -2.56
N LEU A 96 -7.71 -10.60 -1.50
CA LEU A 96 -8.48 -10.55 -0.26
C LEU A 96 -9.36 -9.30 -0.26
N ILE A 97 -10.67 -9.49 -0.20
CA ILE A 97 -11.64 -8.39 -0.15
C ILE A 97 -12.02 -8.13 1.30
N LEU A 98 -11.65 -6.95 1.80
CA LEU A 98 -11.94 -6.45 3.14
C LEU A 98 -13.01 -5.36 3.12
N ASP A 99 -13.79 -5.22 4.19
CA ASP A 99 -14.75 -4.12 4.31
C ASP A 99 -14.04 -2.76 4.38
N LYS A 100 -12.93 -2.68 5.14
CA LYS A 100 -12.04 -1.52 5.21
C LYS A 100 -10.58 -1.96 5.07
N TYR A 101 -9.76 -1.11 4.46
CA TYR A 101 -8.32 -1.36 4.36
C TYR A 101 -7.65 -1.53 5.73
N SER A 102 -8.08 -0.77 6.75
CA SER A 102 -7.54 -0.85 8.11
C SER A 102 -7.84 -2.19 8.81
N ASP A 103 -8.81 -2.97 8.31
CA ASP A 103 -9.11 -4.29 8.86
C ASP A 103 -7.95 -5.28 8.65
N ILE A 104 -7.01 -5.00 7.75
CA ILE A 104 -5.82 -5.84 7.52
C ILE A 104 -5.01 -6.09 8.81
N VAL A 105 -5.02 -5.13 9.74
CA VAL A 105 -4.31 -5.21 11.03
C VAL A 105 -4.86 -6.33 11.91
N LYS A 106 -6.13 -6.72 11.75
CA LYS A 106 -6.75 -7.83 12.48
C LYS A 106 -6.21 -9.20 12.06
N PHE A 107 -5.53 -9.26 10.92
CA PHE A 107 -5.06 -10.50 10.31
C PHE A 107 -3.53 -10.60 10.28
N VAL A 108 -2.82 -9.85 11.14
CA VAL A 108 -1.35 -9.86 11.18
C VAL A 108 -0.80 -11.27 11.37
N ASP A 109 -1.34 -12.04 12.31
CA ASP A 109 -0.89 -13.43 12.56
C ASP A 109 -1.11 -14.32 11.33
N ASP A 110 -2.27 -14.20 10.68
CA ASP A 110 -2.57 -14.95 9.45
C ASP A 110 -1.64 -14.57 8.29
N LEU A 111 -1.28 -13.30 8.16
CA LEU A 111 -0.35 -12.80 7.16
C LEU A 111 1.08 -13.29 7.42
N VAL A 112 1.51 -13.31 8.69
CA VAL A 112 2.82 -13.87 9.09
C VAL A 112 2.87 -15.37 8.82
N ASP A 113 1.81 -16.12 9.14
CA ASP A 113 1.69 -17.55 8.84
C ASP A 113 1.76 -17.84 7.33
N LEU A 114 1.18 -16.95 6.52
CA LEU A 114 1.24 -17.01 5.06
C LEU A 114 2.60 -16.55 4.49
N GLU A 115 3.52 -16.13 5.36
CA GLU A 115 4.84 -15.58 5.03
C GLU A 115 4.75 -14.31 4.18
N CYS A 116 3.77 -13.46 4.46
CA CYS A 116 3.55 -12.22 3.74
C CYS A 116 4.64 -11.17 4.04
N LEU A 117 5.08 -10.50 2.99
CA LEU A 117 6.03 -9.40 3.02
C LEU A 117 5.38 -8.16 2.39
N GLN A 118 5.10 -7.15 3.20
CA GLN A 118 4.41 -5.94 2.74
C GLN A 118 5.33 -5.10 1.85
N ILE A 119 4.85 -4.83 0.63
CA ILE A 119 5.38 -3.77 -0.24
C ILE A 119 4.55 -2.53 0.01
N PRO A 120 5.08 -1.51 0.71
CA PRO A 120 4.30 -0.35 1.05
C PRO A 120 4.13 0.55 -0.18
N ASN A 121 2.99 1.22 -0.25
CA ASN A 121 2.72 2.33 -1.16
C ASN A 121 2.05 3.47 -0.37
N ARG A 122 1.84 4.64 -0.98
CA ARG A 122 1.25 5.79 -0.26
C ARG A 122 -0.12 5.48 0.36
N ALA A 123 -0.92 4.65 -0.27
CA ALA A 123 -2.22 4.27 0.27
C ALA A 123 -2.10 3.41 1.53
N PHE A 124 -1.01 2.65 1.70
CA PHE A 124 -0.74 1.91 2.92
C PHE A 124 -0.57 2.84 4.13
N SER A 125 0.26 3.89 4.02
CA SER A 125 0.43 4.86 5.11
C SER A 125 -0.87 5.63 5.42
N VAL A 126 -1.67 5.93 4.39
CA VAL A 126 -2.92 6.70 4.57
C VAL A 126 -4.04 5.86 5.19
N TYR A 127 -4.29 4.65 4.69
CA TYR A 127 -5.45 3.86 5.12
C TYR A 127 -5.16 2.94 6.31
N VAL A 128 -3.90 2.59 6.54
CA VAL A 128 -3.49 1.68 7.63
C VAL A 128 -2.70 2.42 8.71
N GLY A 129 -2.12 3.59 8.42
CA GLY A 129 -1.26 4.31 9.38
C GLY A 129 -1.94 4.71 10.68
N GLY A 130 -3.26 4.91 10.69
CA GLY A 130 -4.05 5.26 11.87
C GLY A 130 -3.93 6.72 12.31
N ASP A 131 -2.74 7.31 12.18
CA ASP A 131 -2.46 8.73 12.43
C ASP A 131 -1.30 9.25 11.56
N GLU A 132 -0.94 10.53 11.74
CA GLU A 132 0.14 11.22 11.03
C GLU A 132 1.53 10.61 11.27
N LYS A 133 1.71 9.91 12.40
CA LYS A 133 2.95 9.23 12.76
C LYS A 133 2.97 7.78 12.27
N CYS A 134 1.92 7.33 11.59
CA CYS A 134 1.70 5.95 11.21
C CYS A 134 1.73 5.00 12.42
N SER A 135 1.21 5.41 13.58
CA SER A 135 1.34 4.66 14.84
C SER A 135 0.82 3.22 14.76
N VAL A 136 -0.24 2.96 14.01
CA VAL A 136 -0.77 1.60 13.83
C VAL A 136 0.24 0.74 13.06
N ILE A 137 0.88 1.29 12.03
CA ILE A 137 1.94 0.58 11.31
C ILE A 137 3.17 0.41 12.21
N GLU A 138 3.56 1.43 12.98
CA GLU A 138 4.76 1.37 13.84
C GLU A 138 4.64 0.41 15.02
N ASN A 139 3.43 0.17 15.53
CA ASN A 139 3.22 -0.58 16.77
C ASN A 139 2.42 -1.87 16.59
N ASP A 140 1.46 -1.92 15.68
CA ASP A 140 0.46 -3.00 15.65
C ASP A 140 0.55 -3.87 14.39
N PHE A 141 1.13 -3.36 13.29
CA PHE A 141 1.26 -4.12 12.04
C PHE A 141 2.57 -4.93 11.99
N ALA A 142 2.64 -6.04 12.73
CA ALA A 142 3.83 -6.89 12.86
C ALA A 142 4.13 -7.80 11.65
N VAL A 143 3.70 -7.42 10.45
CA VAL A 143 4.13 -8.04 9.18
C VAL A 143 5.42 -7.36 8.71
N PRO A 144 6.44 -8.09 8.23
CA PRO A 144 7.65 -7.49 7.67
C PRO A 144 7.34 -6.55 6.49
N ILE A 145 8.01 -5.40 6.44
CA ILE A 145 7.83 -4.37 5.40
C ILE A 145 9.14 -4.21 4.63
N VAL A 146 9.08 -4.18 3.30
CA VAL A 146 10.24 -3.81 2.47
C VAL A 146 10.49 -2.31 2.57
N GLY A 147 11.74 -1.94 2.89
CA GLY A 147 12.13 -0.55 3.14
C GLY A 147 12.15 -0.20 4.62
N SER A 148 11.97 1.08 4.95
CA SER A 148 12.03 1.57 6.33
C SER A 148 10.63 1.88 6.86
N ARG A 149 10.18 1.12 7.87
CA ARG A 149 8.93 1.36 8.61
C ARG A 149 8.86 2.81 9.11
N LYS A 150 9.97 3.29 9.70
CA LYS A 150 10.13 4.63 10.29
C LYS A 150 9.98 5.79 9.30
N LEU A 151 10.22 5.56 8.00
CA LEU A 151 10.11 6.61 6.98
C LEU A 151 8.68 6.78 6.47
N LEU A 152 7.78 5.82 6.70
CA LEU A 152 6.39 5.89 6.21
C LEU A 152 5.63 7.12 6.74
N LYS A 153 5.97 7.59 7.94
CA LYS A 153 5.37 8.80 8.51
C LYS A 153 5.67 10.06 7.70
N ILE A 154 6.79 10.11 6.96
CA ILE A 154 7.17 11.28 6.14
C ILE A 154 6.10 11.54 5.07
N GLU A 155 5.49 10.49 4.53
CA GLU A 155 4.41 10.60 3.55
C GLU A 155 3.13 11.24 4.09
N ASN A 156 2.89 11.10 5.40
CA ASN A 156 1.76 11.66 6.12
C ASN A 156 2.09 13.02 6.79
N ARG A 157 3.37 13.46 6.81
CA ARG A 157 3.78 14.74 7.43
C ARG A 157 3.20 16.00 6.79
N GLY A 158 2.64 15.92 5.59
CA GLY A 158 1.83 17.01 5.04
C GLY A 158 0.65 17.39 5.94
N GLU A 159 0.25 16.53 6.89
CA GLU A 159 -0.79 16.86 7.88
C GLU A 159 -0.26 17.70 9.06
N ILE A 160 0.99 17.51 9.49
CA ILE A 160 1.62 18.34 10.54
C ILE A 160 1.76 19.81 10.10
N GLU A 161 2.10 20.05 8.83
CA GLU A 161 2.15 21.43 8.30
C GLU A 161 0.75 22.06 8.16
N LYS A 162 -0.34 21.28 8.11
CA LYS A 162 -1.72 21.83 8.11
C LYS A 162 -2.03 22.57 9.40
N GLU A 163 -1.53 22.12 10.55
CA GLU A 163 -1.78 22.80 11.83
C GLU A 163 -0.97 24.09 11.98
N LEU A 164 0.28 24.11 11.50
CA LEU A 164 1.14 25.30 11.55
C LEU A 164 0.72 26.40 10.55
N ASN A 165 0.20 26.04 9.38
CA ASN A 165 -0.18 27.00 8.33
C ASN A 165 -1.63 27.56 8.45
N ARG A 166 -2.41 27.17 9.46
CA ARG A 166 -3.74 27.79 9.72
C ARG A 166 -3.67 29.28 10.03
N ASN A 167 -2.49 29.81 10.34
CA ASN A 167 -2.29 31.22 10.70
C ASN A 167 -1.83 32.13 9.55
N ASN A 168 -1.42 31.61 8.37
CA ASN A 168 -0.84 32.43 7.29
C ASN A 168 -1.31 32.01 5.88
N GLY A 169 -2.51 32.42 5.46
CA GLY A 169 -2.79 32.62 4.03
C GLY A 169 -2.84 31.38 3.10
N GLY A 170 -2.80 30.16 3.62
CA GLY A 170 -3.43 28.97 3.01
C GLY A 170 -2.79 28.36 1.76
N ILE A 171 -1.51 28.01 1.81
CA ILE A 171 -0.96 26.95 0.95
C ILE A 171 -1.16 25.62 1.70
N LYS A 172 -1.94 24.69 1.14
CA LYS A 172 -2.06 23.33 1.68
C LYS A 172 -0.87 22.52 1.18
N THR A 173 0.11 22.27 2.04
CA THR A 173 1.30 21.50 1.71
C THR A 173 1.05 19.99 1.80
N GLY A 174 1.55 19.24 0.82
CA GLY A 174 1.48 17.78 0.73
C GLY A 174 2.75 17.24 0.09
N SER A 175 3.01 15.92 0.22
CA SER A 175 4.32 15.28 -0.07
C SER A 175 5.09 15.86 -1.25
N VAL A 176 4.51 16.04 -2.43
CA VAL A 176 5.19 16.75 -3.55
C VAL A 176 4.26 17.74 -4.24
N LYS A 177 3.11 18.02 -3.64
CA LYS A 177 2.01 18.80 -4.23
C LYS A 177 1.47 19.77 -3.22
N ASP A 178 1.69 21.04 -3.49
CA ASP A 178 1.10 22.13 -2.75
C ASP A 178 -0.14 22.61 -3.47
N LEU A 179 -1.26 22.72 -2.76
CA LEU A 179 -2.48 23.32 -3.28
C LEU A 179 -2.58 24.77 -2.80
N GLU A 180 -2.43 25.70 -3.73
CA GLU A 180 -2.78 27.11 -3.55
C GLU A 180 -4.27 27.28 -3.84
N ILE A 181 -5.03 27.79 -2.86
CA ILE A 181 -6.46 28.06 -3.04
C ILE A 181 -6.64 29.48 -3.59
N LEU A 182 -6.89 29.60 -4.90
CA LEU A 182 -7.15 30.88 -5.56
C LEU A 182 -8.57 31.38 -5.28
N SER A 183 -9.53 30.48 -5.15
CA SER A 183 -10.91 30.78 -4.76
C SER A 183 -11.47 29.62 -3.93
N ARG A 184 -11.99 29.91 -2.74
CA ARG A 184 -12.54 28.86 -1.86
C ARG A 184 -13.85 28.32 -2.45
N PRO A 185 -14.09 27.00 -2.34
CA PRO A 185 -15.41 26.46 -2.65
C PRO A 185 -16.43 26.96 -1.62
N GLU A 186 -17.65 27.22 -2.08
CA GLU A 186 -18.84 27.49 -1.28
C GLU A 186 -19.85 26.36 -1.50
N ASP A 187 -20.88 26.26 -0.66
CA ASP A 187 -21.86 25.16 -0.68
C ASP A 187 -22.46 24.90 -2.08
N ASN A 188 -22.62 25.96 -2.89
CA ASN A 188 -23.18 25.89 -4.24
C ASN A 188 -22.23 26.36 -5.35
N LYS A 189 -20.94 26.55 -5.06
CA LYS A 189 -19.98 27.09 -6.04
C LYS A 189 -18.61 26.42 -5.91
N MET A 190 -18.13 25.88 -7.02
CA MET A 190 -16.79 25.29 -7.08
C MET A 190 -15.73 26.35 -6.82
N GLY A 191 -14.71 25.97 -6.04
CA GLY A 191 -13.50 26.77 -5.84
C GLY A 191 -12.53 26.62 -7.00
N ILE A 192 -11.49 27.44 -7.00
CA ILE A 192 -10.37 27.38 -7.93
C ILE A 192 -9.10 27.13 -7.12
N GLY A 193 -8.37 26.08 -7.47
CA GLY A 193 -7.09 25.75 -6.86
C GLY A 193 -6.01 25.60 -7.92
N ARG A 194 -4.77 25.90 -7.55
CA ARG A 194 -3.57 25.67 -8.36
C ARG A 194 -2.66 24.71 -7.61
N PHE A 195 -2.23 23.66 -8.29
CA PHE A 195 -1.21 22.76 -7.76
C PHE A 195 0.18 23.26 -8.14
N HIS A 196 1.05 23.39 -7.16
CA HIS A 196 2.49 23.55 -7.33
C HIS A 196 3.15 22.22 -7.00
N PHE A 197 4.00 21.75 -7.89
CA PHE A 197 4.73 20.51 -7.69
C PHE A 197 6.13 20.86 -7.19
N SER A 198 6.59 20.18 -6.15
CA SER A 198 7.91 20.39 -5.54
C SER A 198 8.65 19.06 -5.45
N ASP A 199 9.98 19.09 -5.56
CA ASP A 199 10.83 17.91 -5.40
C ASP A 199 11.05 17.50 -3.92
N ARG A 200 10.27 18.07 -2.99
CA ARG A 200 10.43 17.94 -1.53
C ARG A 200 10.01 16.57 -1.05
N TYR A 201 10.90 15.60 -1.15
CA TYR A 201 10.85 14.29 -0.49
C TYR A 201 9.54 13.49 -0.64
N SER A 202 9.61 12.45 -1.48
CA SER A 202 8.64 11.35 -1.42
C SER A 202 9.38 10.02 -1.39
N VAL A 203 8.96 9.15 -0.49
CA VAL A 203 9.40 7.75 -0.40
C VAL A 203 8.77 6.91 -1.53
N PHE A 204 7.63 7.35 -2.09
CA PHE A 204 6.84 6.58 -3.06
C PHE A 204 6.63 7.24 -4.43
N ASP A 205 6.79 8.56 -4.52
CA ASP A 205 6.61 9.37 -5.73
C ASP A 205 7.93 10.03 -6.17
N TRP A 206 7.87 10.88 -7.20
CA TRP A 206 9.01 11.69 -7.64
C TRP A 206 9.33 12.78 -6.63
N GLY A 207 10.41 12.60 -5.86
CA GLY A 207 11.01 13.58 -4.96
C GLY A 207 12.42 13.14 -4.56
N GLU A 208 13.20 14.04 -3.96
CA GLU A 208 14.52 13.68 -3.43
C GLU A 208 14.40 12.58 -2.35
N MET A 209 15.36 11.66 -2.25
CA MET A 209 15.37 10.70 -1.13
C MET A 209 15.79 11.44 0.15
N PRO A 210 15.11 11.22 1.30
CA PRO A 210 15.41 11.91 2.55
C PRO A 210 16.68 11.34 3.23
N ASP A 211 17.78 11.19 2.50
CA ASP A 211 19.02 10.56 2.98
C ASP A 211 19.64 11.31 4.17
N HIS A 212 19.35 12.61 4.28
CA HIS A 212 19.83 13.50 5.34
C HIS A 212 18.91 13.52 6.60
N LEU A 213 17.81 12.76 6.62
CA LEU A 213 16.88 12.67 7.76
C LEU A 213 17.12 11.43 8.66
N LEU A 214 18.20 10.68 8.41
CA LEU A 214 18.60 9.48 9.15
C LEU A 214 19.52 9.79 10.35
#